data_AF-A0A5C8ZYH2-F1
#
_entry.id   AF-A0A5C8ZYH2-F1
#
_cell.length_a   1.000
_cell.length_b   1.000
_cell.length_c   1.000
_cell.angle_alpha   90.00
_cell.angle_beta   90.00
_cell.angle_gamma   90.00
#
_symmetry.space_group_name_H-M   'P 1'
#
loop_
_entity.id
_entity.type
_entity.pdbx_description
1 polymer ?
#
loop_
_entity_poly.entity_id
_entity_poly.type
_entity_poly.pdbx_seq_one_letter_code
_entity_poly.pdbx_strand_id
1 'polypeptide(L)'
;MENSVQLLASIIQLAVAPVFLLAGIAGFLNVMSGRLGRIVDRARIVEVRVSTIKEEPRLSMIRIELRTLWRRVHLINWSIGMCTASGLLVCSVIVSLFVGHLWDLHIAEVVISLFILALLLLIIALVLFLKEVQLATRILHVGREFPN
;
A
#
# COMPACT_ATOMS: atom_id res chain seq x y z
N MET A 1 -36.16 5.93 24.67
CA MET A 1 -35.07 4.93 24.57
C MET A 1 -35.05 4.26 23.19
N GLU A 2 -36.18 3.99 22.55
CA GLU A 2 -36.26 3.45 21.18
C GLU A 2 -35.59 4.34 20.12
N ASN A 3 -35.78 5.66 20.16
CA ASN A 3 -35.16 6.58 19.19
C ASN A 3 -33.62 6.54 19.21
N SER A 4 -32.99 6.39 20.38
CA SER A 4 -31.52 6.34 20.51
C SER A 4 -30.93 5.07 19.93
N VAL A 5 -31.64 3.93 20.07
CA VAL A 5 -31.22 2.64 19.50
C VAL A 5 -31.37 2.64 17.97
N GLN A 6 -32.46 3.22 17.46
CA GLN A 6 -32.70 3.34 16.01
C GLN A 6 -31.67 4.27 15.34
N LEU A 7 -31.35 5.42 15.95
CA LEU A 7 -30.31 6.33 15.45
C LEU A 7 -28.93 5.67 15.44
N LEU A 8 -28.57 4.97 16.52
CA LEU A 8 -27.30 4.25 16.61
C LEU A 8 -27.21 3.14 15.54
N ALA A 9 -28.29 2.41 15.30
CA ALA A 9 -28.34 1.38 14.26
C ALA A 9 -28.11 1.96 12.86
N SER A 10 -28.70 3.11 12.54
CA SER A 10 -28.49 3.79 11.26
C SER A 10 -27.03 4.21 11.05
N ILE A 11 -26.35 4.71 12.08
CA ILE A 11 -24.94 5.14 11.97
C ILE A 11 -24.01 3.96 11.80
N ILE A 12 -24.27 2.87 12.53
CA ILE A 12 -23.52 1.63 12.34
C ILE A 12 -23.66 1.16 10.89
N GLN A 13 -24.87 1.18 10.31
CA GLN A 13 -25.08 0.86 8.89
C GLN A 13 -24.30 1.79 7.96
N LEU A 14 -24.28 3.11 8.21
CA LEU A 14 -23.47 4.04 7.41
C LEU A 14 -21.97 3.76 7.54
N ALA A 15 -21.50 3.37 8.72
CA ALA A 15 -20.09 3.06 8.99
C ALA A 15 -19.64 1.72 8.38
N VAL A 16 -20.55 0.79 8.05
CA VAL A 16 -20.20 -0.51 7.46
C VAL A 16 -19.49 -0.35 6.11
N ALA A 17 -19.91 0.60 5.26
CA ALA A 17 -19.30 0.83 3.96
C ALA A 17 -17.80 1.20 4.02
N PRO A 18 -17.37 2.23 4.79
CA PRO A 18 -15.95 2.52 4.96
C PRO A 18 -15.19 1.43 5.71
N VAL A 19 -15.81 0.71 6.66
CA VAL A 19 -15.17 -0.44 7.34
C VAL A 19 -14.85 -1.57 6.35
N PHE A 20 -15.74 -1.84 5.39
CA PHE A 20 -15.49 -2.82 4.33
C PHE A 20 -14.27 -2.46 3.48
N LEU A 21 -14.12 -1.18 3.15
CA LEU A 21 -12.93 -0.67 2.44
C LEU A 21 -11.65 -0.90 3.26
N LEU A 22 -11.71 -0.71 4.58
CA LEU A 22 -10.59 -0.95 5.50
C LEU A 22 -10.11 -2.41 5.47
N ALA A 23 -11.04 -3.37 5.40
CA ALA A 23 -10.69 -4.79 5.23
C ALA A 23 -9.99 -5.03 3.88
N GLY A 24 -10.46 -4.38 2.82
CA GLY A 24 -9.80 -4.41 1.50
C GLY A 24 -8.37 -3.84 1.56
N ILE A 25 -8.18 -2.70 2.22
CA ILE A 25 -6.88 -2.07 2.44
C ILE A 25 -5.94 -3.02 3.19
N ALA A 26 -6.41 -3.68 4.25
CA ALA A 26 -5.62 -4.66 4.99
C ALA A 26 -5.18 -5.83 4.10
N GLY A 27 -6.07 -6.33 3.23
CA GLY A 27 -5.74 -7.34 2.23
C GLY A 27 -4.65 -6.88 1.26
N PHE A 28 -4.75 -5.66 0.73
CA PHE A 28 -3.74 -5.09 -0.16
C PHE A 28 -2.40 -4.89 0.55
N LEU A 29 -2.39 -4.37 1.78
CA LEU A 29 -1.19 -4.21 2.59
C LEU A 29 -0.49 -5.55 2.83
N ASN A 30 -1.23 -6.62 3.12
CA ASN A 30 -0.66 -7.95 3.30
C ASN A 30 0.05 -8.45 2.02
N VAL A 31 -0.58 -8.26 0.86
CA VAL A 31 0.02 -8.63 -0.43
C VAL A 31 1.26 -7.80 -0.74
N MET A 32 1.22 -6.49 -0.51
CA MET A 32 2.35 -5.58 -0.73
C MET A 32 3.52 -5.91 0.21
N SER A 33 3.23 -6.13 1.50
CA SER A 33 4.21 -6.48 2.53
C SER A 33 4.88 -7.83 2.23
N GLY A 34 4.10 -8.84 1.85
CA GLY A 34 4.61 -10.15 1.45
C GLY A 34 5.46 -10.12 0.16
N ARG A 35 5.23 -9.14 -0.74
CA ARG A 35 6.10 -8.89 -1.89
C ARG A 35 7.37 -8.14 -1.50
N LEU A 36 7.25 -7.10 -0.69
CA LEU A 36 8.38 -6.32 -0.19
C LEU A 36 9.39 -7.22 0.53
N GLY A 37 8.93 -8.06 1.45
CA GLY A 37 9.79 -8.99 2.19
C GLY A 37 10.61 -9.87 1.25
N ARG A 38 9.97 -10.50 0.26
CA ARG A 38 10.67 -11.33 -0.75
C ARG A 38 11.70 -10.55 -1.58
N ILE A 39 11.43 -9.28 -1.88
CA ILE A 39 12.36 -8.43 -2.66
C ILE A 39 13.54 -7.98 -1.79
N VAL A 40 13.28 -7.59 -0.53
CA VAL A 40 14.30 -7.18 0.44
C VAL A 40 15.21 -8.37 0.79
N ASP A 41 14.64 -9.55 1.01
CA ASP A 41 15.41 -10.77 1.28
C ASP A 41 16.34 -11.10 0.09
N ARG A 42 15.83 -11.01 -1.14
CA ARG A 42 16.65 -11.16 -2.35
C ARG A 42 17.73 -10.10 -2.45
N ALA A 43 17.42 -8.83 -2.17
CA ALA A 43 18.39 -7.73 -2.20
C ALA A 43 19.55 -7.99 -1.23
N ARG A 44 19.22 -8.43 -0.01
CA ARG A 44 20.20 -8.75 1.03
C ARG A 44 21.11 -9.91 0.62
N ILE A 45 20.55 -10.98 0.02
CA ILE A 45 21.34 -12.11 -0.46
C ILE A 45 22.31 -11.68 -1.57
N VAL A 46 21.87 -10.85 -2.51
CA VAL A 46 22.73 -10.33 -3.59
C VAL A 46 23.82 -9.42 -3.04
N GLU A 47 23.50 -8.56 -2.07
CA GLU A 47 24.46 -7.67 -1.39
C GLU A 47 25.59 -8.45 -0.71
N VAL A 48 25.26 -9.53 0.00
CA VAL A 48 26.26 -10.42 0.63
C VAL A 48 27.15 -11.12 -0.40
N ARG A 49 26.60 -11.49 -1.57
CA ARG A 49 27.41 -12.06 -2.68
C ARG A 49 28.35 -11.03 -3.29
N VAL A 50 27.93 -9.77 -3.42
CA VAL A 50 28.79 -8.66 -3.91
C VAL A 50 30.00 -8.47 -3.00
N SER A 51 29.84 -8.53 -1.68
CA SER A 51 30.97 -8.38 -0.74
C SER A 51 32.01 -9.49 -0.81
N THR A 52 31.70 -10.62 -1.46
CA THR A 52 32.59 -11.79 -1.55
C THR A 52 33.41 -11.82 -2.84
N ILE A 53 33.00 -11.10 -3.88
CA ILE A 53 33.65 -11.10 -5.21
C ILE A 53 34.67 -9.95 -5.29
N LYS A 54 35.95 -10.26 -5.56
CA LYS A 54 37.04 -9.27 -5.71
C LYS A 54 37.34 -8.86 -7.17
N GLU A 55 36.65 -9.44 -8.15
CA GLU A 55 36.87 -9.15 -9.58
C GLU A 55 36.13 -7.88 -10.02
N GLU A 56 36.88 -6.80 -10.26
CA GLU A 56 36.43 -5.47 -10.72
C GLU A 56 35.35 -5.47 -11.85
N PRO A 57 35.50 -6.22 -12.96
CA PRO A 57 34.50 -6.17 -14.03
C PRO A 57 33.16 -6.83 -13.64
N ARG A 58 33.16 -7.86 -12.79
CA ARG A 58 31.93 -8.50 -12.29
C ARG A 58 31.26 -7.67 -11.19
N LEU A 59 32.04 -6.97 -10.38
CA LEU A 59 31.54 -6.06 -9.33
C LEU A 59 30.68 -4.92 -9.88
N SER A 60 31.07 -4.35 -11.03
CA SER A 60 30.33 -3.24 -11.65
C SER A 60 28.93 -3.65 -12.15
N MET A 61 28.80 -4.82 -12.81
CA MET A 61 27.50 -5.36 -13.24
C MET A 61 26.57 -5.65 -12.05
N ILE A 62 27.08 -6.29 -10.99
CA ILE A 62 26.23 -6.66 -9.84
C ILE A 62 25.81 -5.42 -9.04
N ARG A 63 26.63 -4.35 -8.98
CA ARG A 63 26.23 -3.07 -8.38
C ARG A 63 25.08 -2.38 -9.12
N ILE A 64 25.02 -2.50 -10.45
CA ILE A 64 23.90 -1.97 -11.25
C ILE A 64 22.62 -2.75 -10.93
N GLU A 65 22.70 -4.07 -10.87
CA GLU A 65 21.57 -4.93 -10.49
C GLU A 65 21.07 -4.60 -9.07
N LEU A 66 21.98 -4.44 -8.10
CA LEU A 66 21.65 -4.05 -6.73
C LEU A 66 20.91 -2.71 -6.66
N ARG A 67 21.35 -1.71 -7.45
CA ARG A 67 20.70 -0.40 -7.53
C ARG A 67 19.27 -0.52 -8.08
N THR A 68 19.03 -1.40 -9.04
CA THR A 68 17.66 -1.65 -9.54
C THR A 68 16.77 -2.33 -8.50
N LEU A 69 17.31 -3.24 -7.69
CA LEU A 69 16.58 -3.85 -6.58
C LEU A 69 16.20 -2.83 -5.51
N TRP A 70 17.13 -1.96 -5.10
CA TRP A 70 16.84 -0.91 -4.12
C TRP A 70 15.79 0.10 -4.61
N ARG A 71 15.80 0.44 -5.91
CA ARG A 71 14.77 1.32 -6.50
C ARG A 71 13.38 0.70 -6.43
N ARG A 72 13.27 -0.64 -6.57
CA ARG A 72 12.01 -1.38 -6.42
C ARG A 72 11.51 -1.36 -4.98
N VAL A 73 12.42 -1.61 -4.02
CA VAL A 73 12.11 -1.53 -2.58
C VAL A 73 11.52 -0.16 -2.24
N HIS A 74 12.12 0.91 -2.74
CA HIS A 74 11.63 2.27 -2.48
C HIS A 74 10.22 2.50 -3.05
N LEU A 75 9.93 2.05 -4.29
CA LEU A 75 8.61 2.19 -4.90
C LEU A 75 7.52 1.43 -4.13
N ILE A 76 7.79 0.19 -3.68
CA ILE A 76 6.83 -0.58 -2.87
C ILE A 76 6.62 0.09 -1.51
N ASN A 77 7.69 0.56 -0.88
CA ASN A 77 7.57 1.22 0.41
C ASN A 77 6.72 2.50 0.31
N TRP A 78 6.86 3.26 -0.78
CA TRP A 78 6.02 4.43 -1.06
C TRP A 78 4.56 4.05 -1.30
N SER A 79 4.32 2.97 -2.05
CA SER A 79 2.98 2.39 -2.26
C SER A 79 2.32 1.98 -0.93
N ILE A 80 3.06 1.30 -0.06
CA ILE A 80 2.59 0.91 1.28
C ILE A 80 2.27 2.16 2.11
N GLY A 81 3.14 3.17 2.09
CA GLY A 81 2.90 4.44 2.79
C GLY A 81 1.60 5.12 2.35
N MET A 82 1.34 5.21 1.05
CA MET A 82 0.09 5.79 0.51
C MET A 82 -1.14 4.94 0.85
N CYS A 83 -1.02 3.61 0.84
CA CYS A 83 -2.09 2.69 1.21
C CYS A 83 -2.45 2.82 2.71
N THR A 84 -1.43 2.89 3.58
CA THR A 84 -1.60 3.12 5.02
C THR A 84 -2.21 4.50 5.29
N ALA A 85 -1.78 5.55 4.57
CA ALA A 85 -2.36 6.88 4.68
C ALA A 85 -3.86 6.91 4.30
N SER A 86 -4.25 6.19 3.23
CA SER A 86 -5.66 5.98 2.89
C SER A 86 -6.41 5.27 4.02
N GLY A 87 -5.85 4.19 4.58
CA GLY A 87 -6.45 3.50 5.74
C GLY A 87 -6.66 4.41 6.95
N LEU A 88 -5.70 5.28 7.26
CA LEU A 88 -5.83 6.28 8.33
C LEU A 88 -6.96 7.28 8.07
N LEU A 89 -7.13 7.73 6.83
CA LEU A 89 -8.25 8.62 6.45
C LEU A 89 -9.59 7.89 6.57
N VAL A 90 -9.68 6.61 6.19
CA VAL A 90 -10.88 5.80 6.38
C VAL A 90 -11.21 5.65 7.88
N CYS A 91 -10.21 5.42 8.73
CA CYS A 91 -10.40 5.44 10.19
C CYS A 91 -10.94 6.80 10.67
N SER A 92 -10.40 7.91 10.16
CA SER A 92 -10.85 9.26 10.48
C SER A 92 -12.30 9.53 10.04
N VAL A 93 -12.71 9.00 8.87
CA VAL A 93 -14.10 9.03 8.40
C VAL A 93 -15.03 8.30 9.37
N ILE A 94 -14.65 7.09 9.81
CA ILE A 94 -15.46 6.32 10.76
C ILE A 94 -15.61 7.09 12.08
N VAL A 95 -14.52 7.62 12.64
CA VAL A 95 -14.58 8.45 13.85
C VAL A 95 -15.48 9.67 13.65
N SER A 96 -15.37 10.35 12.52
CA SER A 96 -16.16 11.54 12.20
C SER A 96 -17.66 11.24 12.08
N LEU A 97 -18.05 10.06 11.57
CA LEU A 97 -19.45 9.62 11.52
C LEU A 97 -20.05 9.45 12.93
N PHE A 98 -19.28 8.86 13.86
CA PHE A 98 -19.73 8.70 15.25
C PHE A 98 -19.79 10.03 16.01
N VAL A 99 -18.77 10.89 15.83
CA VAL A 99 -18.70 12.21 16.48
C VAL A 99 -19.78 13.15 15.95
N GLY A 100 -20.05 13.14 14.64
CA GLY A 100 -21.08 13.96 14.02
C GLY A 100 -22.47 13.67 14.55
N HIS A 101 -22.74 12.41 14.88
CA HIS A 101 -23.98 12.07 15.54
C HIS A 101 -24.07 12.57 16.99
N LEU A 102 -22.98 12.43 17.77
CA LEU A 102 -22.96 12.83 19.17
C LEU A 102 -23.16 14.35 19.37
N TRP A 103 -22.72 15.16 18.41
CA TRP A 103 -22.77 16.62 18.49
C TRP A 103 -23.79 17.31 17.56
N ASP A 104 -24.60 16.55 16.82
CA ASP A 104 -25.63 17.07 15.89
C ASP A 104 -25.07 18.12 14.89
N LEU A 105 -23.79 17.96 14.54
CA LEU A 105 -23.07 18.83 13.63
C LEU A 105 -23.30 18.38 12.18
N HIS A 106 -23.40 19.34 11.25
CA HIS A 106 -23.43 19.07 9.81
C HIS A 106 -22.02 18.68 9.30
N ILE A 107 -21.48 17.54 9.75
CA ILE A 107 -20.14 17.04 9.38
C ILE A 107 -20.14 16.29 8.04
N ALA A 108 -21.28 16.25 7.35
CA ALA A 108 -21.44 15.51 6.09
C ALA A 108 -20.41 15.92 5.03
N GLU A 109 -20.17 17.22 4.84
CA GLU A 109 -19.19 17.71 3.86
C GLU A 109 -17.74 17.30 4.18
N VAL A 110 -17.37 17.31 5.46
CA VAL A 110 -16.04 16.91 5.93
C VAL A 110 -15.85 15.40 5.78
N VAL A 111 -16.87 14.60 6.11
CA VAL A 111 -16.83 13.15 5.93
C VAL A 111 -16.69 12.78 4.46
N ILE A 112 -17.47 13.41 3.58
CA ILE A 112 -17.43 13.16 2.13
C ILE A 112 -16.06 13.52 1.56
N SER A 113 -15.51 14.69 1.91
CA SER A 113 -14.20 15.13 1.42
C SER A 113 -13.07 14.22 1.91
N LEU A 114 -13.06 13.82 3.19
CA LEU A 114 -12.09 12.85 3.73
C LEU A 114 -12.18 11.49 3.03
N PHE A 115 -13.39 11.01 2.77
CA PHE A 115 -13.58 9.71 2.11
C PHE A 115 -13.11 9.72 0.65
N ILE A 116 -13.39 10.79 -0.10
CA ILE A 116 -12.87 10.97 -1.46
C ILE A 116 -11.35 11.01 -1.44
N LEU A 117 -10.74 11.79 -0.52
CA LEU A 117 -9.29 11.86 -0.39
C LEU A 117 -8.68 10.49 -0.07
N ALA A 118 -9.32 9.70 0.80
CA ALA A 118 -8.90 8.34 1.13
C ALA A 118 -8.91 7.42 -0.10
N LEU A 119 -9.96 7.50 -0.93
CA LEU A 119 -10.06 6.73 -2.17
C LEU A 119 -8.99 7.15 -3.20
N LEU A 120 -8.72 8.44 -3.33
CA LEU A 120 -7.67 8.95 -4.23
C LEU A 120 -6.27 8.44 -3.81
N LEU A 121 -5.96 8.47 -2.52
CA LEU A 121 -4.73 7.91 -1.97
C LEU A 121 -4.62 6.40 -2.23
N LEU A 122 -5.73 5.67 -2.09
CA LEU A 122 -5.77 4.23 -2.40
C LEU A 122 -5.51 3.97 -3.88
N ILE A 123 -6.11 4.76 -4.79
CA ILE A 123 -5.87 4.65 -6.22
C ILE A 123 -4.39 4.89 -6.54
N ILE A 124 -3.79 5.95 -5.97
CA ILE A 124 -2.36 6.26 -6.16
C ILE A 124 -1.49 5.10 -5.66
N ALA A 125 -1.80 4.53 -4.50
CA ALA A 125 -1.10 3.36 -3.95
C ALA A 125 -1.21 2.16 -4.90
N LEU A 126 -2.40 1.83 -5.39
CA LEU A 126 -2.59 0.71 -6.32
C LEU A 126 -1.86 0.94 -7.66
N VAL A 127 -1.81 2.16 -8.16
CA VAL A 127 -1.05 2.50 -9.38
C VAL A 127 0.45 2.35 -9.17
N LEU A 128 0.99 2.82 -8.03
CA LEU A 128 2.40 2.63 -7.66
C LEU A 128 2.75 1.14 -7.56
N PHE A 129 1.87 0.37 -6.91
CA PHE A 129 2.01 -1.08 -6.84
C PHE A 129 1.99 -1.73 -8.22
N LEU A 130 1.03 -1.36 -9.09
CA LEU A 130 0.94 -1.88 -10.45
C LEU A 130 2.21 -1.59 -11.26
N LYS A 131 2.76 -0.37 -11.14
CA LYS A 131 4.02 0.03 -11.79
C LYS A 131 5.18 -0.86 -11.33
N GLU A 132 5.26 -1.19 -10.05
CA GLU A 132 6.26 -2.14 -9.56
C GLU A 132 6.05 -3.55 -10.13
N VAL A 133 4.80 -4.04 -10.14
CA VAL A 133 4.49 -5.36 -10.68
C VAL A 133 4.92 -5.45 -12.14
N GLN A 134 4.59 -4.45 -12.96
CA GLN A 134 5.00 -4.37 -14.36
C GLN A 134 6.52 -4.39 -14.51
N LEU A 135 7.24 -3.66 -13.66
CA LEU A 135 8.70 -3.66 -13.65
C LEU A 135 9.26 -5.05 -13.31
N ALA A 136 8.68 -5.76 -12.33
CA ALA A 136 9.07 -7.12 -11.97
C ALA A 136 8.89 -8.11 -13.12
N THR A 137 7.73 -8.07 -13.79
CA THR A 137 7.43 -8.98 -14.90
C THR A 137 8.33 -8.73 -16.12
N ARG A 138 8.69 -7.47 -16.41
CA ARG A 138 9.55 -7.14 -17.56
C ARG A 138 10.95 -7.74 -17.46
N ILE A 139 11.51 -7.85 -16.24
CA ILE A 139 12.85 -8.45 -16.04
C ILE A 139 12.82 -9.97 -16.21
N LEU A 140 11.72 -10.64 -15.83
CA LEU A 140 11.59 -12.09 -16.03
C LEU A 140 11.50 -12.49 -17.51
N HIS A 141 10.95 -11.64 -18.37
CA HIS A 141 10.96 -11.91 -19.82
C HIS A 141 12.37 -11.82 -20.42
N VAL A 142 13.18 -10.84 -20.02
CA VAL A 142 14.56 -10.70 -20.50
C VAL A 142 15.45 -11.84 -20.01
N GLY A 143 15.19 -12.39 -18.81
CA GLY A 143 15.91 -13.55 -18.28
C GLY A 143 15.67 -14.88 -19.03
N ARG A 144 14.68 -14.95 -19.93
CA ARG A 144 14.43 -16.15 -20.77
C ARG A 144 15.14 -16.12 -22.12
N GLU A 145 15.77 -15.00 -22.49
CA GLU A 145 16.45 -14.83 -23.79
C GLU A 145 17.96 -15.14 -23.74
N PHE A 146 18.49 -15.60 -22.61
CA PHE A 146 19.81 -16.24 -22.57
C PHE A 146 19.64 -17.76 -22.54
N PRO A 147 19.51 -18.42 -23.70
CA PRO A 147 19.72 -19.86 -23.79
C PRO A 147 21.19 -20.12 -23.44
N ASN A 148 21.41 -21.04 -22.50
CA ASN A 148 22.69 -21.74 -22.36
C ASN A 148 22.98 -22.53 -23.64
#